data_AF-A0A955L396-F1
#
_entry.id   AF-A0A955L396-F1
#
_cell.length_a   1.000
_cell.length_b   1.000
_cell.length_c   1.000
_cell.angle_alpha   90.00
_cell.angle_beta   90.00
_cell.angle_gamma   90.00
#
_symmetry.space_group_name_H-M   'P 1'
#
loop_
_entity.id
_entity.type
_entity.pdbx_description
1 polymer ?
#
loop_
_entity_poly.entity_id
_entity_poly.type
_entity_poly.pdbx_seq_one_letter_code
_entity_poly.pdbx_strand_id
1 'polypeptide(L)'
;MTNSLVKIIELSIFPIALLICAKVVGLILVNSAFNLDWHFVTSETSLYSIRIAYLTQQAKLDAASYSNLFMYMVVFVGFCLTLVQAYFLHESHVSPKTVQRLMDMKFTNVIKDSFEVFHNAFVWLVLIWISALIIIISALSGDTYLWIALLTSVLTIILTALLAKDFEDELKLRKELKAATGV
;
A
#
# COMPACT_ATOMS: atom_id res chain seq x y z
N MET A 1 -10.07 -18.59 -16.76
CA MET A 1 -10.03 -17.12 -16.61
C MET A 1 -10.74 -16.62 -15.34
N THR A 2 -11.66 -17.38 -14.72
CA THR A 2 -12.34 -17.01 -13.46
C THR A 2 -11.41 -16.97 -12.22
N ASN A 3 -10.28 -17.68 -12.23
CA ASN A 3 -9.40 -17.79 -11.06
C ASN A 3 -8.54 -16.54 -10.78
N SER A 4 -8.28 -15.66 -11.77
CA SER A 4 -7.39 -14.51 -11.58
C SER A 4 -8.04 -13.40 -10.73
N LEU A 5 -9.30 -13.09 -11.01
CA LEU A 5 -10.08 -12.09 -10.27
C LEU A 5 -10.28 -12.50 -8.81
N VAL A 6 -10.65 -13.76 -8.57
CA VAL A 6 -10.82 -14.31 -7.22
C VAL A 6 -9.51 -14.21 -6.44
N LYS A 7 -8.38 -14.56 -7.07
CA LYS A 7 -7.07 -14.49 -6.45
C LYS A 7 -6.64 -13.06 -6.08
N ILE A 8 -6.97 -12.06 -6.91
CA ILE A 8 -6.74 -10.65 -6.57
C ILE A 8 -7.55 -10.24 -5.35
N ILE A 9 -8.81 -10.65 -5.28
CA ILE A 9 -9.68 -10.33 -4.14
C ILE A 9 -9.12 -10.95 -2.87
N GLU A 10 -8.77 -12.23 -2.87
CA GLU A 10 -8.19 -12.92 -1.71
C GLU A 10 -6.89 -12.25 -1.23
N LEU A 11 -6.03 -11.87 -2.17
CA LEU A 11 -4.76 -11.20 -1.89
C LEU A 11 -4.96 -9.78 -1.36
N SER A 12 -6.09 -9.14 -1.67
CA SER A 12 -6.43 -7.78 -1.24
C SER A 12 -7.01 -7.71 0.18
N ILE A 13 -7.54 -8.82 0.71
CA ILE A 13 -8.21 -8.82 2.04
C ILE A 13 -7.26 -8.31 3.12
N PHE A 14 -6.04 -8.86 3.20
CA PHE A 14 -5.08 -8.48 4.22
C PHE A 14 -4.61 -7.02 4.08
N PRO A 15 -4.15 -6.55 2.91
CA PRO A 15 -3.77 -5.15 2.71
C PRO A 15 -4.91 -4.15 2.99
N ILE A 16 -6.16 -4.47 2.62
CA ILE A 16 -7.32 -3.62 2.93
C ILE A 16 -7.56 -3.55 4.44
N ALA A 17 -7.56 -4.70 5.13
CA ALA A 17 -7.73 -4.75 6.58
C ALA A 17 -6.62 -3.95 7.27
N LEU A 18 -5.38 -4.08 6.80
CA LEU A 18 -4.23 -3.35 7.31
C LEU A 18 -4.41 -1.83 7.15
N LEU A 19 -4.90 -1.36 6.00
CA LEU A 19 -5.17 0.07 5.76
C LEU A 19 -6.20 0.62 6.76
N ILE A 20 -7.32 -0.09 6.95
CA ILE A 20 -8.37 0.31 7.89
C ILE A 20 -7.84 0.33 9.33
N CYS A 21 -7.15 -0.74 9.74
CA CYS A 21 -6.53 -0.82 11.06
C CYS A 21 -5.50 0.29 11.27
N ALA A 22 -4.66 0.57 10.28
CA ALA A 22 -3.66 1.63 10.34
C ALA A 22 -4.32 3.01 10.53
N LYS A 23 -5.45 3.27 9.88
CA LYS A 23 -6.19 4.52 10.08
C LYS A 23 -6.73 4.66 11.51
N VAL A 24 -7.34 3.59 12.04
CA VAL A 24 -7.88 3.59 13.41
C VAL A 24 -6.76 3.74 14.44
N VAL A 25 -5.70 2.94 14.31
CA VAL A 25 -4.52 3.00 15.18
C VAL A 25 -3.85 4.37 15.10
N GLY A 26 -3.67 4.90 13.89
CA GLY A 26 -3.10 6.23 13.69
C GLY A 26 -3.90 7.33 14.39
N LEU A 27 -5.23 7.25 14.36
CA LEU A 27 -6.09 8.20 15.07
C LEU A 27 -5.89 8.10 16.59
N ILE A 28 -5.87 6.88 17.15
CA ILE A 28 -5.62 6.66 18.58
C ILE A 28 -4.23 7.18 18.98
N LEU A 29 -3.21 6.86 18.20
CA LEU A 29 -1.83 7.28 18.45
C LEU A 29 -1.68 8.80 18.45
N VAL A 30 -2.28 9.49 17.47
CA VAL A 30 -2.20 10.96 17.39
C VAL A 30 -2.96 11.61 18.55
N ASN A 31 -4.16 11.14 18.87
CA ASN A 31 -4.91 11.66 20.00
C ASN A 31 -4.16 11.49 21.32
N SER A 32 -3.51 10.33 21.52
CA SER A 32 -2.69 10.06 22.70
C SER A 32 -1.37 10.84 22.72
N ALA A 33 -0.71 11.02 21.58
CA ALA A 33 0.61 11.68 21.51
C ALA A 33 0.50 13.20 21.68
N PHE A 34 -0.55 13.81 21.15
CA PHE A 34 -0.76 15.26 21.19
C PHE A 34 -1.70 15.70 22.33
N ASN A 35 -2.21 14.75 23.14
CA ASN A 35 -3.19 15.00 24.19
C ASN A 35 -4.38 15.85 23.68
N LEU A 36 -4.96 15.44 22.56
CA LEU A 36 -6.03 16.20 21.93
C LEU A 36 -7.33 16.04 22.73
N ASP A 37 -8.04 17.13 22.98
CA ASP A 37 -9.34 17.08 23.65
C ASP A 37 -10.43 16.59 22.70
N TRP A 38 -10.67 15.27 22.73
CA TRP A 38 -11.67 14.59 21.90
C TRP A 38 -12.81 14.03 22.75
N HIS A 39 -14.03 14.07 22.21
CA HIS A 39 -15.21 13.49 22.85
C HIS A 39 -16.12 12.84 21.81
N PHE A 40 -16.89 11.85 22.24
CA PHE A 40 -17.90 11.23 21.39
C PHE A 40 -19.14 12.12 21.35
N VAL A 41 -19.57 12.45 20.12
CA VAL A 41 -20.83 13.14 19.88
C VAL A 41 -21.76 12.17 19.16
N THR A 42 -22.95 12.00 19.73
CA THR A 42 -24.05 11.31 19.09
C THR A 42 -24.88 12.33 18.34
N SER A 43 -24.98 12.20 17.03
CA SER A 43 -25.81 13.09 16.20
C SER A 43 -27.02 12.33 15.69
N GLU A 44 -28.23 12.78 16.07
CA GLU A 44 -29.49 12.18 15.61
C GLU A 44 -29.79 12.49 14.12
N THR A 45 -29.11 13.47 13.52
CA THR A 45 -29.39 14.00 12.18
C THR A 45 -28.37 13.61 11.12
N SER A 46 -27.34 12.83 11.45
CA SER A 46 -26.27 12.46 10.52
C SER A 46 -26.29 10.96 10.24
N LEU A 47 -25.85 10.55 9.03
CA LEU A 47 -25.77 9.14 8.61
C LEU A 47 -24.98 8.22 9.57
N TYR A 48 -24.16 8.79 10.46
CA TYR A 48 -23.39 8.05 11.45
C TYR A 48 -23.79 8.48 12.86
N SER A 49 -24.22 7.52 13.67
CA SER A 49 -24.72 7.77 15.02
C SER A 49 -23.64 8.14 16.02
N ILE A 50 -22.37 7.81 15.77
CA ILE A 50 -21.24 8.11 16.67
C ILE A 50 -20.14 8.77 15.85
N ARG A 51 -19.72 9.96 16.27
CA ARG A 51 -18.60 10.70 15.68
C ARG A 51 -17.63 11.17 16.76
N ILE A 52 -16.36 11.24 16.41
CA ILE A 52 -15.33 11.86 17.25
C ILE A 52 -15.34 13.35 16.93
N ALA A 53 -15.63 14.18 17.92
CA ALA A 53 -15.55 15.63 17.82
C ALA A 53 -14.36 16.16 18.62
N TYR A 54 -13.80 17.27 18.15
CA TYR A 54 -12.68 17.97 18.77
C TYR A 54 -13.13 19.37 19.16
N LEU A 55 -12.63 19.86 20.30
CA LEU A 55 -12.98 21.21 20.78
C LEU A 55 -12.44 22.32 19.88
N THR A 56 -11.28 22.09 19.27
CA THR A 56 -10.62 23.06 18.40
C THR A 56 -10.51 22.54 16.97
N GLN A 57 -10.67 23.45 16.01
CA GLN A 57 -10.46 23.14 14.59
C GLN A 57 -9.02 22.65 14.33
N GLN A 58 -8.06 23.18 15.10
CA GLN A 58 -6.66 22.78 15.03
C GLN A 58 -6.47 21.32 15.46
N ALA A 59 -7.06 20.89 16.59
CA ALA A 59 -6.99 19.50 17.05
C ALA A 59 -7.63 18.54 16.03
N LYS A 60 -8.75 18.93 15.41
CA LYS A 60 -9.37 18.17 14.33
C LYS A 60 -8.41 18.00 13.14
N LEU A 61 -7.79 19.10 12.72
CA LEU A 61 -6.86 19.12 11.59
C LEU A 61 -5.63 18.25 11.86
N ASP A 62 -5.06 18.34 13.06
CA ASP A 62 -3.90 17.54 13.46
C ASP A 62 -4.24 16.05 13.54
N ALA A 63 -5.34 15.70 14.21
CA ALA A 63 -5.82 14.32 14.31
C ALA A 63 -6.02 13.68 12.93
N ALA A 64 -6.73 14.36 12.03
CA ALA A 64 -7.00 13.85 10.69
C ALA A 64 -5.72 13.76 9.84
N SER A 65 -4.88 14.80 9.88
CA SER A 65 -3.64 14.90 9.10
C SER A 65 -2.63 13.81 9.44
N TYR A 66 -2.27 13.69 10.72
CA TYR A 66 -1.22 12.74 11.13
C TYR A 66 -1.72 11.30 11.12
N SER A 67 -3.01 11.05 11.37
CA SER A 67 -3.57 9.70 11.21
C SER A 67 -3.65 9.28 9.74
N ASN A 68 -3.96 10.21 8.83
CA ASN A 68 -3.88 9.98 7.38
C ASN A 68 -2.45 9.67 6.93
N LEU A 69 -1.47 10.45 7.41
CA LEU A 69 -0.06 10.20 7.12
C LEU A 69 0.39 8.83 7.65
N PHE A 70 0.03 8.47 8.89
CA PHE A 70 0.35 7.18 9.47
C PHE A 70 -0.24 6.01 8.65
N MET A 71 -1.53 6.11 8.30
CA MET A 71 -2.19 5.14 7.42
C MET A 71 -1.43 4.96 6.10
N TYR A 72 -1.09 6.08 5.44
CA TYR A 72 -0.33 6.05 4.19
C TYR A 72 1.05 5.40 4.38
N MET A 73 1.77 5.73 5.46
CA MET A 73 3.09 5.17 5.74
C MET A 73 3.06 3.65 5.94
N VAL A 74 2.02 3.11 6.59
CA VAL A 74 1.87 1.65 6.74
C VAL A 74 1.69 0.97 5.37
N VAL A 75 0.84 1.54 4.51
CA VAL A 75 0.63 1.01 3.15
C VAL A 75 1.88 1.17 2.29
N PHE A 76 2.57 2.30 2.40
CA PHE A 76 3.83 2.59 1.73
C PHE A 76 4.89 1.54 2.08
N VAL A 77 5.08 1.25 3.38
CA VAL A 77 6.03 0.22 3.83
C VAL A 77 5.62 -1.16 3.30
N GLY A 78 4.34 -1.53 3.38
CA GLY A 78 3.87 -2.80 2.83
C GLY A 78 4.11 -2.93 1.32
N PHE A 79 3.93 -1.85 0.56
CA PHE A 79 4.23 -1.84 -0.86
C PHE A 79 5.74 -1.90 -1.14
N CYS A 80 6.56 -1.16 -0.41
CA CYS A 80 8.03 -1.25 -0.53
C CYS A 80 8.54 -2.66 -0.24
N LEU A 81 8.01 -3.34 0.78
CA LEU A 81 8.35 -4.74 1.06
C LEU A 81 7.98 -5.65 -0.11
N THR A 82 6.82 -5.42 -0.73
CA THR A 82 6.39 -6.18 -1.91
C THR A 82 7.26 -5.89 -3.14
N LEU A 83 7.70 -4.64 -3.34
CA LEU A 83 8.64 -4.27 -4.39
C LEU A 83 10.03 -4.89 -4.19
N VAL A 84 10.53 -4.90 -2.95
CA VAL A 84 11.80 -5.57 -2.62
C VAL A 84 11.69 -7.06 -2.91
N GLN A 85 10.56 -7.70 -2.57
CA GLN A 85 10.30 -9.09 -2.94
C GLN A 85 10.25 -9.28 -4.46
N ALA A 86 9.63 -8.36 -5.20
CA ALA A 86 9.60 -8.42 -6.66
C ALA A 86 10.99 -8.32 -7.28
N TYR A 87 11.78 -7.35 -6.85
CA TYR A 87 13.09 -7.07 -7.42
C TYR A 87 14.14 -8.15 -7.09
N PHE A 88 14.13 -8.68 -5.86
CA PHE A 88 15.18 -9.61 -5.41
C PHE A 88 14.81 -11.10 -5.49
N LEU A 89 13.52 -11.47 -5.56
CA LEU A 89 13.07 -12.87 -5.43
C LEU A 89 12.32 -13.40 -6.67
N HIS A 90 12.48 -12.77 -7.83
CA HIS A 90 11.95 -13.28 -9.10
C HIS A 90 12.87 -14.33 -9.76
N GLU A 91 12.27 -15.39 -10.30
CA GLU A 91 12.98 -16.46 -11.04
C GLU A 91 13.85 -15.94 -12.19
N SER A 92 13.56 -14.76 -12.75
CA SER A 92 14.33 -14.15 -13.84
C SER A 92 15.70 -13.60 -13.42
N HIS A 93 15.88 -13.23 -12.15
CA HIS A 93 17.14 -12.66 -11.61
C HIS A 93 17.82 -13.58 -10.59
N VAL A 94 17.16 -14.65 -10.15
CA VAL A 94 17.76 -15.61 -9.24
C VAL A 94 18.75 -16.46 -10.04
N SER A 95 20.03 -16.19 -9.88
CA SER A 95 21.09 -17.00 -10.50
C SER A 95 20.88 -18.49 -10.16
N PRO A 96 21.22 -19.44 -11.06
CA PRO A 96 21.08 -20.88 -10.81
C PRO A 96 21.75 -21.33 -9.50
N LYS A 97 22.82 -20.65 -9.08
CA LYS A 97 23.52 -20.87 -7.81
C LYS A 97 22.70 -20.45 -6.58
N THR A 98 21.86 -19.41 -6.72
CA THR A 98 20.98 -18.92 -5.65
C THR A 98 19.75 -19.83 -5.50
N VAL A 99 19.20 -20.35 -6.61
CA VAL A 99 18.14 -21.37 -6.59
C VAL A 99 18.64 -22.65 -5.90
N GLN A 100 19.85 -23.11 -6.24
CA GLN A 100 20.46 -24.27 -5.58
C GLN A 100 20.63 -24.05 -4.07
N ARG A 101 21.17 -22.89 -3.64
CA ARG A 101 21.28 -22.56 -2.22
C ARG A 101 19.93 -22.50 -1.49
N LEU A 102 18.90 -21.95 -2.12
CA LEU A 102 17.55 -21.88 -1.53
C LEU A 102 16.90 -23.27 -1.44
N MET A 103 17.14 -24.15 -2.41
CA MET A 103 16.74 -25.56 -2.33
C MET A 103 17.50 -26.31 -1.23
N ASP A 104 18.81 -26.10 -1.11
CA ASP A 104 19.64 -26.71 -0.06
C ASP A 104 19.19 -26.28 1.35
N MET A 105 18.69 -25.05 1.48
CA MET A 105 18.15 -24.52 2.74
C MET A 105 16.65 -24.83 2.95
N LYS A 106 16.01 -25.62 2.07
CA LYS A 106 14.58 -25.96 2.10
C LYS A 106 13.63 -24.74 2.08
N PHE A 107 14.06 -23.61 1.50
CA PHE A 107 13.29 -22.37 1.37
C PHE A 107 12.60 -22.26 -0.01
N THR A 108 12.10 -23.38 -0.54
CA THR A 108 11.44 -23.41 -1.87
C THR A 108 10.15 -22.59 -1.93
N ASN A 109 9.47 -22.37 -0.79
CA ASN A 109 8.25 -21.54 -0.70
C ASN A 109 8.51 -20.03 -0.88
N VAL A 110 9.77 -19.60 -0.94
CA VAL A 110 10.16 -18.19 -1.11
C VAL A 110 10.22 -17.81 -2.60
N ILE A 111 10.41 -18.81 -3.48
CA ILE A 111 10.40 -18.62 -4.93
C ILE A 111 8.93 -18.56 -5.36
N LYS A 112 8.40 -17.35 -5.51
CA LYS A 112 7.05 -17.13 -6.01
C LYS A 112 7.09 -16.94 -7.52
N ASP A 113 6.10 -17.54 -8.19
CA ASP A 113 5.87 -17.29 -9.61
C ASP A 113 5.72 -15.78 -9.83
N SER A 114 6.43 -15.26 -10.83
CA SER A 114 6.42 -13.85 -11.22
C SER A 114 5.00 -13.29 -11.34
N PHE A 115 4.06 -14.12 -11.78
CA PHE A 115 2.66 -13.75 -11.88
C PHE A 115 2.04 -13.38 -10.53
N GLU A 116 2.30 -14.15 -9.47
CA GLU A 116 1.74 -13.88 -8.13
C GLU A 116 2.33 -12.61 -7.51
N VAL A 117 3.61 -12.37 -7.73
CA VAL A 117 4.32 -11.21 -7.20
C VAL A 117 3.82 -9.92 -7.85
N PHE A 118 3.62 -9.90 -9.17
CA PHE A 118 3.02 -8.75 -9.83
C PHE A 118 1.56 -8.54 -9.45
N HIS A 119 0.78 -9.61 -9.26
CA HIS A 119 -0.59 -9.47 -8.76
C HIS A 119 -0.61 -8.84 -7.35
N ASN A 120 0.30 -9.26 -6.47
CA ASN A 120 0.45 -8.66 -5.15
C ASN A 120 0.86 -7.18 -5.26
N ALA A 121 1.92 -6.89 -6.02
CA ALA A 121 2.42 -5.53 -6.21
C ALA A 121 1.34 -4.60 -6.78
N PHE A 122 0.51 -5.10 -7.71
CA PHE A 122 -0.62 -4.36 -8.26
C PHE A 122 -1.69 -4.05 -7.21
N VAL A 123 -2.04 -4.99 -6.34
CA VAL A 123 -2.96 -4.75 -5.23
C VAL A 123 -2.45 -3.63 -4.31
N TRP A 124 -1.17 -3.69 -3.93
CA TRP A 124 -0.55 -2.65 -3.12
C TRP A 124 -0.48 -1.29 -3.82
N LEU A 125 -0.22 -1.28 -5.13
CA LEU A 125 -0.26 -0.07 -5.94
C LEU A 125 -1.67 0.56 -5.94
N VAL A 126 -2.72 -0.24 -6.12
CA VAL A 126 -4.09 0.28 -6.07
C VAL A 126 -4.39 0.88 -4.70
N LEU A 127 -3.96 0.25 -3.61
CA LEU A 127 -4.18 0.77 -2.26
C LEU A 127 -3.39 2.04 -1.95
N ILE A 128 -2.17 2.18 -2.48
CA ILE A 128 -1.39 3.41 -2.29
C ILE A 128 -2.00 4.59 -3.05
N TRP A 129 -2.60 4.33 -4.22
CA TRP A 129 -3.38 5.31 -4.97
C TRP A 129 -4.68 5.67 -4.26
N ILE A 130 -5.44 4.69 -3.77
CA ILE A 130 -6.67 4.95 -2.98
C ILE A 130 -6.34 5.78 -1.75
N SER A 131 -5.27 5.44 -1.03
CA SER A 131 -4.82 6.19 0.15
C SER A 131 -4.45 7.63 -0.21
N ALA A 132 -3.67 7.83 -1.28
CA ALA A 132 -3.33 9.18 -1.75
C ALA A 132 -4.58 9.98 -2.15
N LEU A 133 -5.54 9.38 -2.86
CA LEU A 133 -6.79 10.05 -3.24
C LEU A 133 -7.63 10.44 -2.02
N ILE A 134 -7.75 9.59 -1.02
CA ILE A 134 -8.45 9.91 0.24
C ILE A 134 -7.80 11.13 0.91
N ILE A 135 -6.47 11.19 0.92
CA ILE A 135 -5.71 12.30 1.52
C ILE A 135 -5.87 13.58 0.69
N ILE A 136 -5.84 13.50 -0.63
CA ILE A 136 -6.07 14.65 -1.52
C ILE A 136 -7.48 15.20 -1.30
N ILE A 137 -8.51 14.34 -1.30
CA ILE A 137 -9.90 14.75 -1.05
C ILE A 137 -10.00 15.39 0.34
N SER A 138 -9.40 14.79 1.36
CA SER A 138 -9.40 15.35 2.72
C SER A 138 -8.71 16.72 2.79
N ALA A 139 -7.62 16.93 2.04
CA ALA A 139 -6.93 18.21 1.98
C ALA A 139 -7.74 19.28 1.23
N LEU A 140 -8.43 18.91 0.15
CA LEU A 140 -9.35 19.80 -0.57
C LEU A 140 -10.57 20.18 0.28
N SER A 141 -11.02 19.30 1.17
CA SER A 141 -12.07 19.58 2.16
C SER A 141 -11.59 20.40 3.37
N GLY A 142 -10.29 20.69 3.47
CA GLY A 142 -9.72 21.41 4.62
C GLY A 142 -9.57 20.58 5.89
N ASP A 143 -9.71 19.26 5.80
CA ASP A 143 -9.57 18.32 6.92
C ASP A 143 -8.13 17.76 7.02
N THR A 144 -7.24 18.06 6.08
CA THR A 144 -5.83 17.62 6.11
C THR A 144 -4.90 18.68 5.56
N TYR A 145 -3.68 18.76 6.09
CA TYR A 145 -2.67 19.68 5.57
C TYR A 145 -2.31 19.38 4.11
N LEU A 146 -2.25 20.45 3.30
CA LEU A 146 -1.93 20.36 1.88
C LEU A 146 -0.53 19.79 1.62
N TRP A 147 0.44 20.05 2.51
CA TRP A 147 1.79 19.50 2.38
C TRP A 147 1.80 17.96 2.50
N ILE A 148 0.91 17.37 3.31
CA ILE A 148 0.78 15.91 3.43
C ILE A 148 0.26 15.35 2.12
N ALA A 149 -0.78 15.96 1.56
CA ALA A 149 -1.34 15.53 0.27
C ALA A 149 -0.31 15.58 -0.86
N LEU A 150 0.50 16.65 -0.93
CA LEU A 150 1.59 16.76 -1.90
C LEU A 150 2.65 15.68 -1.69
N LEU A 151 3.11 15.49 -0.44
CA LEU A 151 4.12 14.49 -0.10
C LEU A 151 3.67 13.08 -0.50
N THR A 152 2.45 12.69 -0.11
CA THR A 152 1.91 11.36 -0.43
C THR A 152 1.69 11.18 -1.92
N SER A 153 1.32 12.24 -2.65
CA SER A 153 1.16 12.17 -4.10
C SER A 153 2.49 11.93 -4.82
N VAL A 154 3.54 12.68 -4.43
CA VAL A 154 4.88 12.52 -5.01
C VAL A 154 5.42 11.12 -4.75
N LEU A 155 5.31 10.61 -3.52
CA LEU A 155 5.74 9.25 -3.17
C LEU A 155 4.98 8.18 -3.96
N THR A 156 3.66 8.33 -4.12
CA THR A 156 2.83 7.41 -4.91
C THR A 156 3.26 7.38 -6.38
N ILE A 157 3.55 8.54 -6.98
CA ILE A 157 4.02 8.62 -8.36
C ILE A 157 5.39 7.93 -8.51
N ILE A 158 6.33 8.18 -7.60
CA ILE A 158 7.65 7.54 -7.61
C ILE A 158 7.52 6.02 -7.55
N LEU A 159 6.71 5.50 -6.63
CA LEU A 159 6.52 4.05 -6.49
C LEU A 159 5.82 3.44 -7.71
N THR A 160 4.89 4.17 -8.33
CA THR A 160 4.26 3.75 -9.59
C THR A 160 5.31 3.63 -10.71
N ALA A 161 6.19 4.63 -10.84
CA ALA A 161 7.24 4.63 -11.84
C ALA A 161 8.25 3.49 -11.62
N LEU A 162 8.60 3.19 -10.35
CA LEU A 162 9.48 2.08 -10.01
C LEU A 162 8.87 0.73 -10.42
N LEU A 163 7.60 0.48 -10.09
CA LEU A 163 6.93 -0.77 -10.49
C LEU A 163 6.78 -0.88 -12.02
N ALA A 164 6.45 0.22 -12.70
CA ALA A 164 6.30 0.24 -14.15
C ALA A 164 7.61 -0.13 -14.85
N LYS A 165 8.74 0.42 -14.38
CA LYS A 165 10.07 0.09 -14.91
C LYS A 165 10.41 -1.39 -14.70
N ASP A 166 10.18 -1.90 -13.49
CA ASP A 166 10.42 -3.31 -13.15
C ASP A 166 9.63 -4.27 -14.06
N PHE A 167 8.36 -3.92 -14.32
CA PHE A 167 7.49 -4.67 -15.22
C PHE A 167 7.96 -4.61 -16.69
N GLU A 168 8.42 -3.45 -17.17
CA GLU A 168 8.97 -3.32 -18.53
C GLU A 168 10.22 -4.16 -18.74
N ASP A 169 11.13 -4.17 -17.76
CA ASP A 169 12.39 -4.89 -17.84
C ASP A 169 12.15 -6.41 -17.85
N GLU A 170 11.20 -6.91 -17.06
CA GLU A 170 10.74 -8.31 -17.11
C GLU A 170 10.11 -8.67 -18.47
N LEU A 171 9.28 -7.79 -19.03
CA LEU A 171 8.65 -8.03 -20.34
C LEU A 171 9.68 -8.13 -21.47
N LYS A 172 10.73 -7.31 -21.44
CA LYS A 172 11.83 -7.37 -22.42
C LYS A 172 12.57 -8.70 -22.31
N LEU A 173 12.92 -9.11 -21.10
CA LEU A 173 13.65 -10.36 -20.83
C LEU A 173 12.86 -11.59 -21.32
N ARG A 174 11.54 -11.61 -21.11
CA ARG A 174 10.66 -12.68 -21.64
C ARG A 174 10.60 -12.70 -23.16
N LYS A 175 10.56 -11.54 -23.82
CA LYS A 175 10.56 -11.46 -25.29
C LYS A 175 11.88 -11.97 -25.89
N GLU A 176 13.01 -11.62 -25.30
CA GLU A 176 14.32 -12.09 -25.71
C GLU A 176 14.47 -13.61 -25.53
N LEU A 177 14.04 -14.15 -24.38
CA LEU A 177 14.04 -15.58 -24.13
C LEU A 177 13.20 -16.33 -25.18
N LYS A 178 12.00 -15.82 -25.48
CA LYS A 178 11.10 -16.38 -26.50
C LYS A 178 11.72 -16.39 -27.89
N ALA A 179 12.40 -15.30 -28.26
CA ALA A 179 13.11 -15.20 -29.52
C ALA A 179 14.30 -16.19 -29.61
N ALA A 180 14.96 -16.47 -28.48
CA ALA A 180 16.08 -17.41 -28.41
C ALA A 180 15.63 -18.90 -28.41
N THR A 181 14.48 -19.22 -27.81
CA THR A 181 13.99 -20.62 -27.70
C THR A 181 13.05 -21.06 -28.82
N GLY A 182 12.56 -20.15 -29.66
CA GLY A 182 11.75 -20.47 -30.85
C GLY A 182 10.34 -21.03 -30.56
N VAL A 183 9.86 -20.91 -29.32
CA VAL A 183 8.50 -21.31 -28.85
C VAL A 183 7.79 -20.10 -28.29
#